data_AF-A0A3B9NSP8-F1
#
_entry.id   AF-A0A3B9NSP8-F1
#
_cell.length_a   1.000
_cell.length_b   1.000
_cell.length_c   1.000
_cell.angle_alpha   90.00
_cell.angle_beta   90.00
_cell.angle_gamma   90.00
#
_symmetry.space_group_name_H-M   'P 1'
#
loop_
_entity.id
_entity.type
_entity.pdbx_description
1 polymer ?
#
loop_
_entity_poly.entity_id
_entity_poly.type
_entity_poly.pdbx_seq_one_letter_code
_entity_poly.pdbx_strand_id
1 'polypeptide(L)'
;MGELSLTGEVRTVPGLLIAALACGQSGLTLLQSNQAQVGRQASLSPCLGIHHLSDLKRPISPMTASNLGANDVPAASDATLDDIKGQQTAKRALIIAATGGHHLLLFGPPGSGKTMLAKRMLGLMAPLTEQEAVEIACIQSVTAGSLPGPTLERPFREVHHSTSAAALIGGGSPPRAG
;
A
#
# COMPACT_ATOMS: atom_id res chain seq x y z
N MET A 1 1.30 -2.07 20.88
CA MET A 1 0.94 -0.97 19.98
C MET A 1 -0.53 -1.05 19.64
N GLY A 2 -1.26 0.01 19.92
CA GLY A 2 -2.73 0.06 19.88
C GLY A 2 -3.22 1.18 20.79
N GLU A 3 -4.44 1.66 20.55
CA GLU A 3 -5.08 2.65 21.40
C GLU A 3 -5.85 1.95 22.52
N LEU A 4 -5.59 2.35 23.77
CA LEU A 4 -6.28 1.80 24.94
C LEU A 4 -7.51 2.65 25.26
N SER A 5 -8.67 2.02 25.31
CA SER A 5 -9.90 2.67 25.75
C SER A 5 -9.98 2.78 27.28
N LEU A 6 -10.87 3.65 27.78
CA LEU A 6 -11.19 3.71 29.21
C LEU A 6 -11.81 2.41 29.75
N THR A 7 -12.40 1.58 28.88
CA THR A 7 -12.92 0.27 29.26
C THR A 7 -11.84 -0.80 29.33
N GLY A 8 -10.64 -0.54 28.80
CA GLY A 8 -9.52 -1.47 28.75
C GLY A 8 -9.37 -2.20 27.41
N GLU A 9 -10.22 -1.93 26.43
CA GLU A 9 -10.12 -2.48 25.07
C GLU A 9 -8.92 -1.90 24.31
N VAL A 10 -8.28 -2.73 23.49
CA VAL A 10 -7.12 -2.34 22.67
C VAL A 10 -7.53 -2.28 21.20
N ARG A 11 -7.60 -1.07 20.66
CA ARG A 11 -7.98 -0.78 19.27
C ARG A 11 -6.77 -0.76 18.34
N THR A 12 -7.01 -1.05 17.06
CA THR A 12 -5.99 -0.95 16.01
C THR A 12 -5.58 0.49 15.79
N VAL A 13 -4.33 0.68 15.39
CA VAL A 13 -3.75 1.97 15.01
C VAL A 13 -3.10 1.86 13.64
N PRO A 14 -3.02 2.96 12.87
CA PRO A 14 -2.25 2.97 11.63
C PRO A 14 -0.77 2.70 11.89
N GLY A 15 -0.07 2.21 10.87
CA GLY A 15 1.38 2.01 10.90
C GLY A 15 1.87 0.75 11.64
N LEU A 16 0.98 -0.18 12.00
CA LEU A 16 1.35 -1.43 12.66
C LEU A 16 2.35 -2.27 11.86
N LEU A 17 2.30 -2.23 10.52
CA LEU A 17 3.24 -2.98 9.67
C LEU A 17 4.68 -2.49 9.84
N ILE A 18 4.86 -1.17 9.89
CA ILE A 18 6.18 -0.55 10.11
C ILE A 18 6.72 -0.95 11.48
N ALA A 19 5.88 -0.90 12.51
CA ALA A 19 6.26 -1.31 13.85
C ALA A 19 6.65 -2.79 13.92
N ALA A 20 5.92 -3.68 13.24
CA ALA A 20 6.23 -5.10 13.20
C ALA A 20 7.57 -5.36 12.48
N LEU A 21 7.85 -4.66 11.37
CA LEU A 21 9.14 -4.75 10.68
C LEU A 21 10.30 -4.28 11.58
N ALA A 22 10.14 -3.13 12.24
CA ALA A 22 11.15 -2.58 13.15
C ALA A 22 11.42 -3.50 14.35
N CYS A 23 10.36 -4.11 14.90
CA CYS A 23 10.47 -5.15 15.93
C CYS A 23 11.25 -6.36 15.42
N GLY A 24 10.94 -6.86 14.22
CA GLY A 24 11.70 -7.92 13.53
C GLY A 24 13.18 -7.64 13.41
N GLN A 25 13.53 -6.45 12.91
CA GLN A 25 14.92 -6.01 12.76
C GLN A 25 15.65 -5.89 14.11
N SER A 26 14.92 -5.59 15.18
CA SER A 26 15.45 -5.43 16.54
C SER A 26 15.39 -6.69 17.39
N GLY A 27 14.88 -7.82 16.85
CA GLY A 27 14.67 -9.06 17.61
C GLY A 27 13.61 -8.94 18.72
N LEU A 28 12.69 -7.98 18.60
CA LEU A 28 11.60 -7.74 19.55
C LEU A 28 10.30 -8.40 19.07
N THR A 29 9.45 -8.77 20.02
CA THR A 29 8.10 -9.28 19.77
C THR A 29 7.10 -8.13 19.85
N LEU A 30 6.32 -7.90 18.80
CA LEU A 30 5.31 -6.84 18.80
C LEU A 30 4.04 -7.33 19.51
N LEU A 31 3.68 -6.71 20.63
CA LEU A 31 2.34 -6.81 21.22
C LEU A 31 1.40 -5.82 20.52
N GLN A 32 0.28 -6.25 19.97
CA GLN A 32 -0.67 -5.41 19.25
C GLN A 32 -2.13 -5.76 19.54
N SER A 33 -3.06 -4.92 19.06
CA SER A 33 -4.47 -5.33 18.96
C SER A 33 -4.57 -6.56 18.06
N ASN A 34 -5.22 -7.62 18.51
CA ASN A 34 -5.47 -8.81 17.69
C ASN A 34 -6.51 -8.62 16.57
N GLN A 35 -7.19 -7.48 16.51
CA GLN A 35 -7.97 -7.07 15.34
C GLN A 35 -7.04 -6.69 14.17
N ALA A 36 -5.74 -6.48 14.43
CA ALA A 36 -4.75 -6.17 13.41
C ALA A 36 -4.43 -7.39 12.55
N GLN A 37 -4.35 -7.17 11.23
CA GLN A 37 -3.96 -8.21 10.26
C GLN A 37 -2.44 -8.32 10.08
N VAL A 38 -1.65 -7.42 10.69
CA VAL A 38 -0.18 -7.35 10.49
C VAL A 38 0.52 -8.60 10.95
N GLY A 39 0.14 -9.14 12.11
CA GLY A 39 0.78 -10.32 12.69
C GLY A 39 0.59 -11.61 11.88
N ARG A 40 -0.10 -11.53 10.74
CA ARG A 40 -0.38 -12.66 9.87
C ARG A 40 0.59 -12.79 8.69
N GLN A 41 1.46 -11.82 8.43
CA GLN A 41 2.43 -11.89 7.32
C GLN A 41 3.66 -12.72 7.70
N ALA A 42 4.06 -13.64 6.81
CA ALA A 42 5.02 -14.72 7.06
C ALA A 42 6.49 -14.29 7.32
N SER A 43 6.81 -13.00 7.18
CA SER A 43 8.20 -12.49 7.26
C SER A 43 8.45 -11.50 8.41
N LEU A 44 7.48 -11.35 9.33
CA LEU A 44 7.57 -10.40 10.44
C LEU A 44 8.01 -11.08 11.74
N SER A 45 8.55 -10.31 12.69
CA SER A 45 8.75 -10.79 14.07
C SER A 45 7.48 -11.44 14.62
N PRO A 46 7.60 -12.38 15.57
CA PRO A 46 6.44 -12.88 16.29
C PRO A 46 5.61 -11.71 16.82
N CYS A 47 4.32 -11.75 16.51
CA CYS A 47 3.36 -10.77 16.99
C CYS A 47 2.44 -11.45 18.01
N LEU A 48 2.19 -10.77 19.13
CA LEU A 48 1.22 -11.17 20.15
C LEU A 48 -0.01 -10.27 20.04
N GLY A 49 -1.20 -10.86 20.08
CA GLY A 49 -2.45 -10.13 19.93
C GLY A 49 -3.25 -10.08 21.22
N ILE A 50 -3.74 -8.90 21.60
CA ILE A 50 -4.65 -8.71 22.75
C ILE A 50 -5.92 -7.95 22.33
N HIS A 51 -7.07 -8.33 22.91
CA HIS A 51 -8.33 -7.60 22.76
C HIS A 51 -8.46 -6.56 23.89
N HIS A 52 -7.98 -6.91 25.08
CA HIS A 52 -8.19 -6.15 26.30
C HIS A 52 -6.94 -6.17 27.19
N LEU A 53 -6.72 -5.12 27.99
CA LEU A 53 -5.55 -5.02 28.89
C LEU A 53 -5.46 -6.19 29.88
N SER A 54 -6.60 -6.75 30.27
CA SER A 54 -6.65 -7.93 31.16
C SER A 54 -6.04 -9.19 30.54
N ASP A 55 -5.90 -9.26 29.21
CA ASP A 55 -5.33 -10.42 28.52
C ASP A 55 -3.86 -10.62 28.91
N LEU A 56 -3.17 -9.55 29.30
CA LEU A 56 -1.79 -9.59 29.82
C LEU A 56 -1.63 -10.36 31.13
N LYS A 57 -2.73 -10.68 31.82
CA LYS A 57 -2.70 -11.49 33.06
C LYS A 57 -2.51 -12.98 32.77
N ARG A 58 -2.59 -13.41 31.51
CA ARG A 58 -2.48 -14.79 31.07
C ARG A 58 -1.38 -14.90 30.02
N PRO A 59 -0.83 -16.11 29.79
CA PRO A 59 0.04 -16.34 28.64
C PRO A 59 -0.71 -16.00 27.35
N ILE A 60 -0.10 -15.18 26.48
CA ILE A 60 -0.67 -14.78 25.20
C ILE A 60 -0.03 -15.65 24.12
N SER A 61 -0.87 -16.36 23.36
CA SER A 61 -0.41 -17.13 22.22
C SER A 61 0.04 -16.21 21.07
N PRO A 62 1.11 -16.56 20.35
CA PRO A 62 1.48 -15.84 19.15
C PRO A 62 0.36 -15.89 18.12
N MET A 63 0.19 -14.77 17.41
CA MET A 63 -0.71 -14.71 16.27
C MET A 63 -0.18 -15.65 15.20
N THR A 64 -1.03 -16.55 14.71
CA THR A 64 -0.66 -17.42 13.61
C THR A 64 -0.54 -16.62 12.32
N ALA A 65 0.57 -16.81 11.61
CA ALA A 65 0.69 -16.37 10.24
C ALA A 65 -0.44 -17.03 9.44
N SER A 66 -1.40 -16.25 8.96
CA SER A 66 -2.29 -16.73 7.90
C SER A 66 -1.60 -16.33 6.62
N ASN A 67 -1.40 -17.28 5.70
CA ASN A 67 -1.18 -16.90 4.31
C ASN A 67 -2.34 -15.97 3.95
N LEU A 68 -2.08 -14.68 3.88
CA LEU A 68 -2.93 -13.75 3.15
C LEU A 68 -2.81 -14.28 1.73
N GLY A 69 -3.64 -15.27 1.41
CA GLY A 69 -3.79 -15.77 0.06
C GLY A 69 -3.95 -14.55 -0.80
N ALA A 70 -3.32 -14.57 -1.97
CA ALA A 70 -3.57 -13.61 -3.02
C ALA A 70 -5.08 -13.43 -3.14
N ASN A 71 -5.63 -12.43 -2.43
CA ASN A 71 -7.04 -12.10 -2.51
C ASN A 71 -7.23 -11.76 -3.97
N ASP A 72 -8.16 -12.47 -4.64
CA ASP A 72 -8.50 -12.37 -6.05
C ASP A 72 -8.12 -10.99 -6.59
N VAL A 73 -6.90 -10.94 -7.11
CA VAL A 73 -6.29 -9.70 -7.57
C VAL A 73 -7.09 -9.35 -8.81
N PRO A 74 -7.78 -8.19 -8.86
CA PRO A 74 -8.41 -7.78 -10.10
C PRO A 74 -7.27 -7.66 -11.11
N ALA A 75 -7.26 -8.57 -12.08
CA ALA A 75 -6.18 -8.73 -13.04
C ALA A 75 -5.69 -7.36 -13.50
N ALA A 76 -4.37 -7.13 -13.40
CA ALA A 76 -3.66 -6.08 -14.12
C ALA A 76 -4.39 -5.85 -15.46
N SER A 77 -4.92 -4.63 -15.64
CA SER A 77 -5.80 -4.31 -16.75
C SER A 77 -5.22 -4.89 -18.05
N ASP A 78 -5.96 -5.81 -18.70
CA ASP A 78 -5.60 -6.43 -19.99
C ASP A 78 -5.38 -5.41 -21.13
N ALA A 79 -5.57 -4.13 -20.83
CA ALA A 79 -5.37 -3.01 -21.71
C ALA A 79 -3.89 -2.86 -22.09
N THR A 80 -3.61 -2.99 -23.39
CA THR A 80 -2.26 -2.84 -23.94
C THR A 80 -2.10 -1.50 -24.65
N LEU A 81 -0.86 -1.15 -25.00
CA LEU A 81 -0.60 0.01 -25.86
C LEU A 81 -1.22 -0.14 -27.26
N ASP A 82 -1.52 -1.36 -27.70
CA ASP A 82 -2.08 -1.61 -29.03
C ASP A 82 -3.53 -1.13 -29.16
N ASP A 83 -4.26 -1.01 -28.04
CA ASP A 83 -5.60 -0.42 -27.98
C ASP A 83 -5.63 1.06 -28.41
N ILE A 84 -4.47 1.75 -28.32
CA ILE A 84 -4.39 3.19 -28.57
C ILE A 84 -4.10 3.43 -30.05
N LYS A 85 -5.07 4.00 -30.77
CA LYS A 85 -4.88 4.37 -32.17
C LYS A 85 -3.98 5.62 -32.27
N GLY A 86 -2.90 5.52 -33.04
CA GLY A 86 -1.95 6.62 -33.28
C GLY A 86 -1.04 6.91 -32.08
N GLN A 87 -0.68 8.18 -31.89
CA GLN A 87 0.14 8.68 -30.77
C GLN A 87 1.53 8.04 -30.62
N GLN A 88 2.22 7.75 -31.74
CA GLN A 88 3.51 7.04 -31.75
C GLN A 88 4.57 7.68 -30.84
N THR A 89 4.66 9.01 -30.83
CA THR A 89 5.59 9.73 -29.94
C THR A 89 5.27 9.50 -28.48
N ALA A 90 3.99 9.53 -28.09
CA ALA A 90 3.58 9.32 -26.71
C ALA A 90 3.80 7.86 -26.27
N LYS A 91 3.45 6.89 -27.13
CA LYS A 91 3.73 5.46 -26.89
C LYS A 91 5.22 5.20 -26.66
N ARG A 92 6.07 5.76 -27.53
CA ARG A 92 7.53 5.63 -27.41
C ARG A 92 8.05 6.25 -26.11
N ALA A 93 7.60 7.46 -25.76
CA ALA A 93 7.98 8.11 -24.51
C ALA A 93 7.56 7.27 -23.29
N LEU A 94 6.39 6.65 -23.34
CA LEU A 94 5.85 5.81 -22.27
C LEU A 94 6.64 4.51 -22.10
N ILE A 95 7.07 3.88 -23.21
CA ILE A 95 7.98 2.72 -23.17
C ILE A 95 9.32 3.10 -22.55
N ILE A 96 9.94 4.21 -23.00
CA ILE A 96 11.23 4.68 -22.46
C ILE A 96 11.12 4.99 -20.97
N ALA A 97 10.03 5.65 -20.56
CA ALA A 97 9.81 5.98 -19.16
C ALA A 97 9.58 4.73 -18.29
N ALA A 98 8.79 3.76 -18.77
CA ALA A 98 8.51 2.52 -18.06
C ALA A 98 9.76 1.64 -17.89
N THR A 99 10.59 1.52 -18.93
CA THR A 99 11.83 0.71 -18.87
C THR A 99 12.95 1.40 -18.11
N GLY A 100 13.04 2.74 -18.20
CA GLY A 100 14.05 3.54 -17.51
C GLY A 100 13.68 3.98 -16.10
N GLY A 101 12.46 3.73 -15.64
CA GLY A 101 11.97 4.21 -14.34
C GLY A 101 11.88 5.74 -14.27
N HIS A 102 11.56 6.42 -15.38
CA HIS A 102 11.49 7.88 -15.44
C HIS A 102 10.08 8.41 -15.15
N HIS A 103 10.02 9.61 -14.57
CA HIS A 103 8.77 10.36 -14.46
C HIS A 103 8.32 10.88 -15.83
N LEU A 104 7.01 10.88 -16.06
CA LEU A 104 6.40 11.30 -17.31
C LEU A 104 5.27 12.30 -17.04
N LEU A 105 5.30 13.44 -17.73
CA LEU A 105 4.19 14.41 -17.75
C LEU A 105 3.48 14.35 -19.11
N LEU A 106 2.21 13.97 -19.12
CA LEU A 106 1.37 13.96 -20.31
C LEU A 106 0.61 15.29 -20.43
N PHE A 107 0.95 16.10 -21.42
CA PHE A 107 0.32 17.40 -21.68
C PHE A 107 -0.42 17.42 -23.02
N GLY A 108 -1.59 18.06 -23.07
CA GLY A 108 -2.39 18.18 -24.29
C GLY A 108 -3.87 18.52 -24.04
N PRO A 109 -4.66 18.80 -25.08
CA PRO A 109 -6.06 19.18 -24.96
C PRO A 109 -6.94 18.10 -24.30
N PRO A 110 -8.08 18.45 -23.67
CA PRO A 110 -9.00 17.46 -23.11
C PRO A 110 -9.46 16.46 -24.18
N GLY A 111 -9.68 15.20 -23.79
CA GLY A 111 -10.06 14.13 -24.73
C GLY A 111 -8.92 13.50 -25.54
N SER A 112 -7.67 13.97 -25.40
CA SER A 112 -6.52 13.42 -26.14
C SER A 112 -6.02 12.04 -25.69
N GLY A 113 -6.72 11.38 -24.76
CA GLY A 113 -6.35 10.04 -24.28
C GLY A 113 -5.22 9.99 -23.24
N LYS A 114 -4.88 11.10 -22.55
CA LYS A 114 -3.83 11.14 -21.51
C LYS A 114 -4.04 10.10 -20.40
N THR A 115 -5.25 10.05 -19.85
CA THR A 115 -5.61 9.07 -18.82
C THR A 115 -5.55 7.64 -19.36
N MET A 116 -5.93 7.45 -20.63
CA MET A 116 -5.83 6.16 -21.30
C MET A 116 -4.37 5.70 -21.37
N LEU A 117 -3.47 6.56 -21.86
CA LEU A 117 -2.02 6.31 -21.88
C LEU A 117 -1.47 6.01 -20.48
N ALA A 118 -1.78 6.84 -19.48
CA ALA A 118 -1.28 6.68 -18.11
C ALA A 118 -1.66 5.31 -17.51
N LYS A 119 -2.89 4.85 -17.72
CA LYS A 119 -3.34 3.52 -17.23
C LYS A 119 -2.56 2.36 -17.85
N ARG A 120 -2.15 2.46 -19.13
CA ARG A 120 -1.36 1.42 -19.81
C ARG A 120 0.09 1.38 -19.34
N MET A 121 0.60 2.45 -18.72
CA MET A 121 1.98 2.47 -18.22
C MET A 121 2.23 1.37 -17.19
N LEU A 122 1.25 1.07 -16.33
CA LEU A 122 1.37 0.02 -15.32
C LEU A 122 1.67 -1.35 -15.93
N GLY A 123 1.03 -1.68 -17.06
CA GLY A 123 1.22 -2.95 -17.76
C GLY A 123 2.55 -3.06 -18.50
N LEU A 124 3.28 -1.96 -18.70
CA LEU A 124 4.63 -1.98 -19.28
C LEU A 124 5.74 -2.10 -18.24
N MET A 125 5.43 -1.81 -16.99
CA MET A 125 6.41 -1.88 -15.91
C MET A 125 6.55 -3.32 -15.42
N ALA A 126 7.75 -3.70 -15.00
CA ALA A 126 7.95 -4.97 -14.33
C ALA A 126 7.09 -5.05 -13.06
N PRO A 127 6.59 -6.25 -12.69
CA PRO A 127 5.95 -6.47 -11.40
C PRO A 127 6.80 -5.94 -10.24
N LEU A 128 6.16 -5.60 -9.13
CA LEU A 128 6.91 -5.23 -7.92
C LEU A 128 7.74 -6.41 -7.43
N THR A 129 8.94 -6.12 -6.97
CA THR A 129 9.69 -7.02 -6.10
C THR A 129 8.98 -7.16 -4.75
N GLU A 130 9.24 -8.23 -4.01
CA GLU A 130 8.68 -8.40 -2.66
C GLU A 130 9.07 -7.23 -1.74
N GLN A 131 10.28 -6.69 -1.88
CA GLN A 131 10.75 -5.54 -1.12
C GLN A 131 9.94 -4.28 -1.44
N GLU A 132 9.77 -3.94 -2.72
CA GLU A 132 8.94 -2.80 -3.14
C GLU A 132 7.48 -2.97 -2.68
N ALA A 133 6.94 -4.19 -2.73
CA ALA A 133 5.59 -4.48 -2.27
C ALA A 133 5.43 -4.26 -0.76
N VAL A 134 6.43 -4.66 0.05
CA VAL A 134 6.46 -4.40 1.49
C VAL A 134 6.57 -2.89 1.77
N GLU A 135 7.40 -2.16 1.03
CA GLU A 135 7.53 -0.70 1.17
C GLU A 135 6.21 0.02 0.86
N ILE A 136 5.52 -0.36 -0.22
CA ILE A 136 4.20 0.17 -0.56
C ILE A 136 3.18 -0.16 0.51
N ALA A 137 3.17 -1.40 1.01
CA ALA A 137 2.30 -1.82 2.10
C ALA A 137 2.57 -1.01 3.40
N CYS A 138 3.83 -0.65 3.67
CA CYS A 138 4.19 0.20 4.80
C CYS A 138 3.56 1.59 4.69
N ILE A 139 3.66 2.22 3.51
CA ILE A 139 3.03 3.51 3.25
C ILE A 139 1.51 3.40 3.44
N GLN A 140 0.89 2.40 2.81
CA GLN A 140 -0.56 2.15 2.93
C GLN A 140 -1.00 1.89 4.38
N SER A 141 -0.18 1.21 5.18
CA SER A 141 -0.42 0.96 6.61
C SER A 141 -0.66 2.26 7.39
N VAL A 142 0.03 3.33 7.02
CA VAL A 142 -0.06 4.63 7.68
C VAL A 142 -1.21 5.47 7.10
N THR A 143 -1.42 5.42 5.78
CA THR A 143 -2.35 6.34 5.11
C THR A 143 -3.79 5.85 5.04
N ALA A 144 -4.02 4.55 4.88
CA ALA A 144 -5.35 3.99 4.61
C ALA A 144 -6.03 3.40 5.85
N GLY A 145 -5.33 3.28 6.98
CA GLY A 145 -5.85 2.71 8.23
C GLY A 145 -6.20 1.22 8.20
N SER A 146 -6.33 0.63 7.01
CA SER A 146 -6.52 -0.79 6.75
C SER A 146 -5.48 -1.26 5.73
N LEU A 147 -4.85 -2.39 6.02
CA LEU A 147 -3.89 -3.03 5.15
C LEU A 147 -4.64 -3.98 4.21
N PRO A 148 -4.81 -3.66 2.91
CA PRO A 148 -4.81 -4.74 1.95
C PRO A 148 -3.47 -5.48 2.12
N GLY A 149 -3.46 -6.81 2.00
CA GLY A 149 -2.22 -7.57 2.00
C GLY A 149 -1.24 -7.02 0.94
N PRO A 150 0.05 -7.37 1.04
CA PRO A 150 1.03 -6.89 0.07
C PRO A 150 0.63 -7.41 -1.31
N THR A 151 0.49 -6.51 -2.27
CA THR A 151 0.23 -6.85 -3.68
C THR A 151 1.51 -6.64 -4.47
N LEU A 152 1.74 -7.50 -5.46
CA LEU A 152 2.84 -7.32 -6.42
C LEU A 152 2.46 -6.38 -7.56
N GLU A 153 1.22 -5.89 -7.59
CA GLU A 153 0.75 -4.91 -8.58
C GLU A 153 1.16 -3.49 -8.22
N ARG A 154 1.61 -2.75 -9.24
CA ARG A 154 1.96 -1.34 -9.07
C ARG A 154 0.70 -0.50 -8.81
N PRO A 155 0.65 0.28 -7.72
CA PRO A 155 -0.51 1.09 -7.42
C PRO A 155 -0.69 2.21 -8.44
N PHE A 156 -1.94 2.49 -8.79
CA PHE A 156 -2.32 3.62 -9.63
C PHE A 156 -3.27 4.51 -8.86
N ARG A 157 -3.02 5.82 -8.87
CA ARG A 157 -3.87 6.81 -8.21
C ARG A 157 -4.47 7.74 -9.24
N GLU A 158 -5.80 7.76 -9.32
CA GLU A 158 -6.54 8.82 -9.99
C GLU A 158 -6.99 9.84 -8.94
N VAL A 159 -6.55 11.08 -9.10
CA VAL A 159 -7.05 12.19 -8.29
C VAL A 159 -8.22 12.85 -9.01
N HIS A 160 -9.19 13.33 -8.24
CA HIS A 160 -10.29 14.11 -8.80
C HIS A 160 -9.74 15.40 -9.43
N HIS A 161 -10.36 15.89 -10.49
CA HIS A 161 -9.91 17.10 -11.20
C HIS A 161 -10.02 18.38 -10.35
N SER A 162 -10.72 18.32 -9.21
CA SER A 162 -10.80 19.39 -8.21
C SER A 162 -9.78 19.25 -7.06
N THR A 163 -8.88 18.27 -7.12
CA THR A 163 -7.84 18.06 -6.10
C THR A 163 -6.86 19.23 -6.12
N SER A 164 -6.67 19.86 -4.97
CA SER A 164 -5.69 20.95 -4.81
C SER A 164 -4.27 20.43 -4.85
N ALA A 165 -3.29 21.30 -5.12
CA ALA A 165 -1.87 20.92 -5.06
C ALA A 165 -1.54 20.28 -3.69
N ALA A 166 -1.97 20.88 -2.59
CA ALA A 166 -1.76 20.36 -1.24
C ALA A 166 -2.38 18.96 -1.00
N ALA A 167 -3.52 18.66 -1.62
CA ALA A 167 -4.12 17.33 -1.54
C ALA A 167 -3.39 16.28 -2.41
N LEU A 168 -2.56 16.72 -3.36
CA LEU A 168 -1.81 15.88 -4.29
C LEU A 168 -0.41 15.54 -3.76
N ILE A 169 0.27 16.50 -3.12
CA ILE A 169 1.59 16.29 -2.49
C ILE A 169 1.52 15.86 -1.01
N GLY A 170 0.33 15.94 -0.41
CA GLY A 170 0.15 15.81 1.04
C GLY A 170 0.22 17.16 1.74
N GLY A 171 -0.60 17.31 2.77
CA GLY A 171 -0.81 18.58 3.46
C GLY A 171 -1.94 18.53 4.48
N GLY A 172 -2.36 19.70 4.95
CA GLY A 172 -3.38 19.86 6.00
C GLY A 172 -2.81 20.12 7.38
N SER A 173 -3.68 20.40 8.34
CA SER A 173 -3.35 20.55 9.76
C SER A 173 -4.31 19.68 10.58
N PRO A 174 -3.86 18.53 11.11
CA PRO A 174 -2.49 18.00 11.03
C PRO A 174 -2.12 17.52 9.60
N PRO A 175 -0.82 17.52 9.24
CA PRO A 175 -0.35 17.08 7.93
C PRO A 175 -0.69 15.61 7.71
N ARG A 176 -1.24 15.30 6.54
CA ARG A 176 -1.51 13.93 6.08
C ARG A 176 -0.77 13.67 4.78
N ALA A 177 -0.32 12.44 4.60
CA ALA A 177 0.24 12.01 3.32
C ALA A 177 -0.81 12.14 2.21
N GLY A 178 -0.39 12.62 1.04
CA GLY A 178 -1.19 12.64 -0.18
C GLY A 178 -1.29 11.27 -0.82
#